data_AF-A0A933T062-F1
#
_entry.id   AF-A0A933T062-F1
#
_cell.length_a   1.000
_cell.length_b   1.000
_cell.length_c   1.000
_cell.angle_alpha   90.00
_cell.angle_beta   90.00
_cell.angle_gamma   90.00
#
_symmetry.space_group_name_H-M   'P 1'
#
loop_
_entity.id
_entity.type
_entity.pdbx_description
1 polymer ?
#
loop_
_entity_poly.entity_id
_entity_poly.type
_entity_poly.pdbx_seq_one_letter_code
_entity_poly.pdbx_strand_id
1 'polypeptide(L)'
;MRWLILVLIISSLTPGCSHKAEKGHAEKAPEKVISKDEAIGSLPCFKCHSYEKFSGVPKKGVFSHKIHINTGYHCNQCHDFYGHKHMVINRSLCSSCHNIKVISFKKTNMPSRFNHEAHSKKVSCRECHPRVFLMKAGSAQITMKDIYSGAYCGACHNGQKAFASSECTKCHDLKGFDKELIYKVEGLGPVTFSHKFHAGTFPCDECHPKLFAMKKTQGKMPMDKINEGKFCGACHNGSIASPATDCTKCHKG
;
A
#
# COMPACT_ATOMS: atom_id res chain seq x y z
N MET A 1 52.03 -86.95 -23.70
CA MET A 1 52.05 -85.94 -24.80
C MET A 1 51.95 -84.58 -24.12
N ARG A 2 53.06 -83.94 -23.74
CA ARG A 2 53.81 -82.97 -24.56
C ARG A 2 52.87 -82.07 -25.37
N TRP A 3 52.69 -80.83 -24.94
CA TRP A 3 52.85 -79.65 -25.81
C TRP A 3 53.11 -78.40 -24.96
N LEU A 4 54.33 -77.90 -25.08
CA LEU A 4 54.69 -76.51 -24.82
C LEU A 4 54.06 -75.63 -25.92
N ILE A 5 53.74 -74.37 -25.60
CA ILE A 5 54.18 -73.18 -26.36
C ILE A 5 53.99 -71.94 -25.47
N LEU A 6 55.10 -71.21 -25.32
CA LEU A 6 55.29 -69.88 -24.73
C LEU A 6 54.38 -68.80 -25.35
N VAL A 7 54.00 -67.78 -24.58
CA VAL A 7 54.28 -66.35 -24.91
C VAL A 7 54.45 -65.53 -23.63
N LEU A 8 55.62 -64.91 -23.51
CA LEU A 8 56.02 -63.85 -22.58
C LEU A 8 55.27 -62.53 -22.88
N ILE A 9 54.67 -61.87 -21.89
CA ILE A 9 54.53 -60.40 -21.86
C ILE A 9 54.66 -59.85 -20.41
N ILE A 10 55.87 -59.36 -20.11
CA ILE A 10 56.19 -58.03 -19.59
C ILE A 10 55.46 -57.53 -18.31
N SER A 11 56.22 -57.58 -17.22
CA SER A 11 56.58 -56.49 -16.31
C SER A 11 55.51 -55.46 -15.90
N SER A 12 55.15 -55.48 -14.61
CA SER A 12 55.41 -54.30 -13.75
C SER A 12 55.50 -54.71 -12.28
N LEU A 13 56.65 -54.40 -11.68
CA LEU A 13 56.85 -54.41 -10.24
C LEU A 13 55.93 -53.36 -9.58
N THR A 14 55.25 -53.73 -8.50
CA THR A 14 55.39 -52.99 -7.23
C THR A 14 55.28 -53.96 -6.05
N PRO A 15 56.24 -53.97 -5.12
CA PRO A 15 56.22 -54.79 -3.93
C PRO A 15 55.24 -54.24 -2.89
N GLY A 16 54.63 -55.16 -2.14
CA GLY A 16 53.58 -54.89 -1.18
C GLY A 16 53.94 -53.88 -0.09
N CYS A 17 52.96 -53.05 0.25
CA CYS A 17 52.91 -52.28 1.47
C CYS A 17 51.94 -52.94 2.46
N SER A 18 52.54 -53.60 3.46
CA SER A 18 52.15 -53.72 4.87
C SER A 18 50.65 -53.62 5.23
N HIS A 19 50.08 -54.75 5.66
CA HIS A 19 48.83 -54.79 6.43
C HIS A 19 48.96 -53.93 7.69
N LYS A 20 48.27 -52.79 7.71
CA LYS A 20 47.95 -52.08 8.96
C LYS A 20 46.57 -52.54 9.40
N ALA A 21 46.48 -53.11 10.60
CA ALA A 21 45.23 -53.55 11.20
C ALA A 21 44.19 -52.43 11.19
N GLU A 22 43.05 -52.69 10.55
CA GLU A 22 41.86 -51.84 10.64
C GLU A 22 41.39 -51.80 12.08
N LYS A 23 41.48 -50.62 12.70
CA LYS A 23 40.75 -50.33 13.93
C LYS A 23 39.27 -50.34 13.57
N GLY A 24 38.53 -51.28 14.17
CA GLY A 24 37.08 -51.36 14.02
C GLY A 24 36.44 -50.00 14.25
N HIS A 25 35.75 -49.49 13.23
CA HIS A 25 34.82 -48.40 13.40
C HIS A 25 33.70 -48.92 14.30
N ALA A 26 33.59 -48.35 15.50
CA ALA A 26 32.39 -48.49 16.30
C ALA A 26 31.20 -48.05 15.44
N GLU A 27 30.25 -48.97 15.25
CA GLU A 27 29.00 -48.72 14.55
C GLU A 27 28.30 -47.55 15.25
N LYS A 28 28.23 -46.40 14.58
CA LYS A 28 27.49 -45.23 15.08
C LYS A 28 26.04 -45.66 15.28
N ALA A 29 25.51 -45.42 16.48
CA ALA A 29 24.10 -45.58 16.78
C ALA A 29 23.24 -44.94 15.67
N PRO A 30 22.11 -45.56 15.27
CA PRO A 30 21.32 -45.09 14.15
C PRO A 30 20.94 -43.62 14.36
N GLU A 31 21.37 -42.77 13.43
CA GLU A 31 21.09 -41.35 13.45
C GLU A 31 19.57 -41.19 13.43
N LYS A 32 19.00 -40.70 14.54
CA LYS A 32 17.56 -40.58 14.72
C LYS A 32 17.05 -39.55 13.72
N VAL A 33 16.51 -40.01 12.60
CA VAL A 33 15.96 -39.15 11.55
C VAL A 33 14.70 -38.47 12.10
N ILE A 34 14.85 -37.25 12.58
CA ILE A 34 13.74 -36.42 13.05
C ILE A 34 12.96 -35.84 11.86
N SER A 35 11.68 -35.57 12.06
CA SER A 35 10.86 -34.97 11.00
C SER A 35 11.36 -33.57 10.64
N LYS A 36 11.10 -33.11 9.41
CA LYS A 36 11.47 -31.76 8.96
C LYS A 36 10.93 -30.67 9.90
N ASP A 37 9.71 -30.85 10.41
CA ASP A 37 9.08 -29.88 11.30
C ASP A 37 9.75 -29.85 12.69
N GLU A 38 10.20 -31.01 13.17
CA GLU A 38 10.95 -31.17 14.42
C GLU A 38 12.37 -30.59 14.31
N ALA A 39 13.02 -30.74 13.15
CA ALA A 39 14.30 -30.13 12.84
C ALA A 39 14.22 -28.59 12.76
N ILE A 40 13.13 -28.05 12.21
CA ILE A 40 12.95 -26.59 12.12
C ILE A 40 12.53 -26.01 13.48
N GLY A 41 11.67 -26.69 14.25
CA GLY A 41 11.25 -26.25 15.57
C GLY A 41 12.38 -26.22 16.62
N SER A 42 13.44 -27.01 16.42
CA SER A 42 14.61 -27.05 17.29
C SER A 42 15.64 -25.94 17.04
N LEU A 43 15.42 -25.08 16.02
CA LEU A 43 16.28 -23.93 15.77
C LEU A 43 16.32 -22.99 16.99
N PRO A 44 17.48 -22.39 17.30
CA PRO A 44 17.66 -21.57 18.51
C PRO A 44 16.60 -20.48 18.71
N CYS A 45 16.14 -19.85 17.62
CA CYS A 45 15.11 -18.82 17.67
C CYS A 45 13.75 -19.36 18.14
N PHE A 46 13.38 -20.58 17.75
CA PHE A 46 12.08 -21.16 18.07
C PHE A 46 12.02 -21.81 19.46
N LYS A 47 13.15 -21.85 20.18
CA LYS A 47 13.17 -22.13 21.62
C LYS A 47 12.44 -21.06 22.43
N CYS A 48 12.43 -19.81 21.93
CA CYS A 48 11.78 -18.67 22.58
C CYS A 48 10.58 -18.13 21.78
N HIS A 49 10.42 -18.51 20.52
CA HIS A 49 9.35 -18.05 19.63
C HIS A 49 8.57 -19.23 19.03
N SER A 50 7.24 -19.12 18.94
CA SER A 50 6.41 -20.18 18.37
C SER A 50 6.68 -20.36 16.86
N TYR A 51 7.13 -21.56 16.46
CA TYR A 51 7.27 -21.92 15.06
C TYR A 51 5.92 -21.92 14.33
N GLU A 52 4.84 -22.40 14.97
CA GLU A 52 3.51 -22.44 14.38
C GLU A 52 3.00 -21.03 13.97
N LYS A 53 3.26 -20.02 14.82
CA LYS A 53 2.94 -18.62 14.47
C LYS A 53 3.78 -18.09 13.31
N PHE A 54 5.00 -18.60 13.16
CA PHE A 54 5.89 -18.24 12.06
C PHE A 54 5.49 -18.93 10.75
N SER A 55 5.17 -20.22 10.79
CA SER A 55 4.89 -21.09 9.64
C SER A 55 3.45 -21.03 9.14
N GLY A 56 2.61 -20.22 9.79
CA GLY A 56 1.21 -20.03 9.44
C GLY A 56 0.97 -19.83 7.94
N VAL A 57 -0.09 -20.47 7.43
CA VAL A 57 -0.47 -20.41 6.02
C VAL A 57 -0.58 -18.96 5.58
N PRO A 58 0.02 -18.57 4.43
CA PRO A 58 -0.09 -17.22 3.93
C PRO A 58 -1.55 -16.81 3.78
N LYS A 59 -1.98 -15.84 4.58
CA LYS A 59 -3.31 -15.24 4.50
C LYS A 59 -3.21 -13.90 3.80
N LYS A 60 -4.15 -13.66 2.91
CA LYS A 60 -4.20 -12.43 2.11
C LYS A 60 -4.32 -11.21 3.04
N GLY A 61 -3.38 -10.26 2.95
CA GLY A 61 -3.39 -9.03 3.75
C GLY A 61 -2.76 -9.15 5.14
N VAL A 62 -2.19 -10.31 5.49
CA VAL A 62 -1.40 -10.53 6.70
C VAL A 62 0.05 -10.78 6.29
N PHE A 63 1.00 -10.19 7.02
CA PHE A 63 2.42 -10.46 6.80
C PHE A 63 2.70 -11.97 6.94
N SER A 64 3.39 -12.54 5.96
CA SER A 64 3.72 -13.97 5.95
C SER A 64 5.23 -14.15 5.87
N HIS A 65 5.83 -14.75 6.90
CA HIS A 65 7.24 -15.12 6.86
C HIS A 65 7.53 -16.04 5.68
N LYS A 66 6.65 -17.02 5.40
CA LYS A 66 6.79 -17.97 4.30
C LYS A 66 6.98 -17.30 2.93
N ILE A 67 6.26 -16.21 2.65
CA ILE A 67 6.43 -15.47 1.38
C ILE A 67 7.80 -14.80 1.32
N HIS A 68 8.21 -14.11 2.39
CA HIS A 68 9.40 -13.26 2.39
C HIS A 68 10.70 -14.06 2.51
N ILE A 69 10.71 -15.18 3.24
CA ILE A 69 11.89 -16.05 3.29
C ILE A 69 12.09 -16.79 1.96
N ASN A 70 11.01 -17.11 1.25
CA ASN A 70 11.08 -17.74 -0.08
C ASN A 70 11.66 -16.81 -1.15
N THR A 71 11.75 -15.51 -0.89
CA THR A 71 12.46 -14.56 -1.76
C THR A 71 13.94 -14.41 -1.40
N GLY A 72 14.49 -15.29 -0.56
CA GLY A 72 15.91 -15.35 -0.23
C GLY A 72 16.36 -14.50 0.95
N TYR A 73 15.42 -13.88 1.70
CA TYR A 73 15.75 -13.13 2.90
C TYR A 73 15.90 -14.06 4.12
N HIS A 74 16.94 -13.82 4.90
CA HIS A 74 17.19 -14.49 6.17
C HIS A 74 16.64 -13.68 7.35
N CYS A 75 16.34 -14.36 8.47
CA CYS A 75 15.67 -13.76 9.63
C CYS A 75 16.40 -12.52 10.18
N ASN A 76 17.73 -12.57 10.24
CA ASN A 76 18.60 -11.49 10.76
C ASN A 76 18.71 -10.27 9.85
N GLN A 77 18.19 -10.33 8.63
CA GLN A 77 18.10 -9.15 7.76
C GLN A 77 16.86 -8.33 8.12
N CYS A 78 15.79 -9.02 8.54
CA CYS A 78 14.53 -8.39 8.92
C CYS A 78 14.44 -8.08 10.42
N HIS A 79 15.18 -8.81 11.25
CA HIS A 79 15.10 -8.74 12.70
C HIS A 79 16.43 -8.37 13.33
N ASP A 80 16.41 -7.27 14.09
CA ASP A 80 17.51 -6.87 14.95
C ASP A 80 17.41 -7.62 16.28
N PHE A 81 18.42 -8.43 16.57
CA PHE A 81 18.49 -9.25 17.77
C PHE A 81 19.34 -8.56 18.82
N TYR A 82 18.73 -8.23 19.96
CA TYR A 82 19.43 -7.79 21.15
C TYR A 82 19.21 -8.83 22.24
N GLY A 83 20.29 -9.29 22.87
CA GLY A 83 20.21 -10.30 23.93
C GLY A 83 19.19 -9.92 25.01
N HIS A 84 18.29 -10.85 25.33
CA HIS A 84 17.22 -10.71 26.33
C HIS A 84 16.26 -9.53 26.13
N LYS A 85 16.20 -8.94 24.93
CA LYS A 85 15.20 -7.93 24.57
C LYS A 85 14.26 -8.46 23.49
N HIS A 86 13.13 -7.78 23.35
CA HIS A 86 12.19 -8.07 22.27
C HIS A 86 12.84 -7.79 20.92
N MET A 87 12.71 -8.76 20.02
CA MET A 87 13.16 -8.66 18.63
C MET A 87 12.49 -7.46 17.95
N VAL A 88 13.30 -6.59 17.35
CA VAL A 88 12.83 -5.40 16.63
C VAL A 88 12.88 -5.67 15.13
N ILE A 89 11.90 -5.19 14.37
CA ILE A 89 11.87 -5.35 12.92
C ILE A 89 12.59 -4.16 12.27
N ASN A 90 13.56 -4.44 11.39
CA ASN A 90 14.20 -3.45 10.54
C ASN A 90 13.21 -2.97 9.46
N ARG A 91 12.51 -1.87 9.75
CA ARG A 91 11.47 -1.30 8.88
C ARG A 91 12.02 -0.73 7.57
N SER A 92 13.30 -0.37 7.52
CA SER A 92 13.93 0.17 6.32
C SER A 92 14.00 -0.87 5.21
N LEU A 93 14.17 -2.15 5.57
CA LEU A 93 14.23 -3.27 4.63
C LEU A 93 12.90 -3.47 3.90
N CYS A 94 11.77 -3.19 4.54
CA CYS A 94 10.47 -3.29 3.86
C CYS A 94 10.40 -2.35 2.64
N SER A 95 11.07 -1.20 2.72
CA SER A 95 11.04 -0.17 1.67
C SER A 95 11.96 -0.46 0.49
N SER A 96 12.88 -1.43 0.61
CA SER A 96 13.80 -1.80 -0.49
C SER A 96 13.08 -2.55 -1.62
N CYS A 97 12.05 -3.33 -1.29
CA CYS A 97 11.22 -4.04 -2.27
C CYS A 97 9.81 -3.46 -2.39
N HIS A 98 9.25 -2.91 -1.30
CA HIS A 98 7.96 -2.23 -1.35
C HIS A 98 8.17 -0.71 -1.41
N ASN A 99 7.96 -0.09 -2.58
CA ASN A 99 7.99 1.38 -2.68
C ASN A 99 6.69 2.00 -2.13
N ILE A 100 6.51 1.93 -0.80
CA ILE A 100 5.26 2.37 -0.13
C ILE A 100 5.30 3.85 0.25
N LYS A 101 6.41 4.58 0.01
CA LYS A 101 6.65 5.94 0.53
C LYS A 101 5.46 6.87 0.31
N VAL A 102 4.96 6.94 -0.92
CA VAL A 102 3.76 7.70 -1.26
C VAL A 102 2.84 6.86 -2.13
N ILE A 103 1.65 6.59 -1.63
CA ILE A 103 0.57 5.96 -2.38
C ILE A 103 -0.25 7.07 -3.03
N SER A 104 -0.46 6.97 -4.34
CA SER A 104 -1.32 7.90 -5.09
C SER A 104 -2.63 7.22 -5.46
N PHE A 105 -3.75 7.83 -5.10
CA PHE A 105 -5.08 7.43 -5.51
C PHE A 105 -5.50 8.28 -6.71
N LYS A 106 -5.43 7.71 -7.91
CA LYS A 106 -5.72 8.41 -9.18
C LYS A 106 -7.05 8.02 -9.82
N LYS A 107 -7.79 7.07 -9.21
CA LYS A 107 -9.02 6.54 -9.79
C LYS A 107 -10.20 7.52 -9.74
N THR A 108 -10.10 8.56 -8.92
CA THR A 108 -11.12 9.61 -8.81
C THR A 108 -10.65 10.85 -9.55
N ASN A 109 -11.60 11.70 -9.96
CA ASN A 109 -11.28 13.00 -10.56
C ASN A 109 -10.71 14.01 -9.54
N MET A 110 -10.57 13.59 -8.28
CA MET A 110 -9.91 14.35 -7.22
C MET A 110 -8.79 13.47 -6.66
N PRO A 111 -7.64 13.39 -7.37
CA PRO A 111 -6.58 12.49 -6.98
C PRO A 111 -6.09 12.86 -5.58
N SER A 112 -5.87 11.84 -4.74
CA SER A 112 -5.33 12.04 -3.40
C SER A 112 -4.02 11.28 -3.23
N ARG A 113 -3.24 11.70 -2.23
CA ARG A 113 -1.98 11.04 -1.89
C ARG A 113 -1.94 10.71 -0.41
N PHE A 114 -1.35 9.56 -0.10
CA PHE A 114 -1.04 9.14 1.25
C PHE A 114 0.46 8.90 1.36
N ASN A 115 1.12 9.58 2.30
CA ASN A 115 2.55 9.44 2.53
C ASN A 115 2.81 8.50 3.71
N HIS A 116 3.17 7.24 3.45
CA HIS A 116 3.53 6.28 4.50
C HIS A 116 4.73 6.74 5.31
N GLU A 117 5.72 7.40 4.69
CA GLU A 117 6.93 7.84 5.39
C GLU A 117 6.61 8.91 6.44
N ALA A 118 5.76 9.88 6.10
CA ALA A 118 5.33 10.90 7.04
C ALA A 118 4.51 10.31 8.21
N HIS A 119 3.71 9.28 7.95
CA HIS A 119 2.91 8.62 8.98
C HIS A 119 3.75 7.69 9.84
N SER A 120 4.65 6.89 9.27
CA SER A 120 5.45 5.89 9.99
C SER A 120 6.46 6.52 10.96
N LYS A 121 6.79 7.81 10.78
CA LYS A 121 7.55 8.62 11.73
C LYS A 121 6.78 8.93 13.03
N LYS A 122 5.44 8.89 13.00
CA LYS A 122 4.57 9.27 14.13
C LYS A 122 3.72 8.12 14.68
N VAL A 123 3.35 7.14 13.85
CA VAL A 123 2.49 6.02 14.22
C VAL A 123 3.09 4.67 13.83
N SER A 124 2.78 3.64 14.63
CA SER A 124 3.26 2.28 14.38
C SER A 124 2.43 1.58 13.29
N CYS A 125 3.00 0.57 12.62
CA CYS A 125 2.30 -0.20 11.59
C CYS A 125 0.99 -0.83 12.11
N ARG A 126 0.96 -1.22 13.40
CA ARG A 126 -0.18 -1.85 14.08
C ARG A 126 -1.34 -0.89 14.38
N GLU A 127 -1.08 0.41 14.33
CA GLU A 127 -2.15 1.42 14.44
C GLU A 127 -3.06 1.38 13.22
N CYS A 128 -2.50 1.12 12.05
CA CYS A 128 -3.26 1.08 10.79
C CYS A 128 -3.58 -0.35 10.35
N HIS A 129 -2.66 -1.30 10.51
CA HIS A 129 -2.78 -2.65 9.96
C HIS A 129 -2.98 -3.72 11.05
N PRO A 130 -3.95 -4.65 10.88
CA PRO A 130 -4.94 -4.72 9.80
C PRO A 130 -6.20 -3.88 10.07
N ARG A 131 -6.29 -3.25 11.25
CA ARG A 131 -7.55 -2.66 11.78
C ARG A 131 -8.19 -1.62 10.86
N VAL A 132 -7.43 -0.62 10.42
CA VAL A 132 -7.92 0.48 9.59
C VAL A 132 -7.75 0.16 8.10
N PHE A 133 -6.62 -0.44 7.74
CA PHE A 133 -6.30 -0.84 6.38
C PHE A 133 -5.73 -2.26 6.37
N LEU A 134 -6.08 -3.05 5.37
CA LEU A 134 -5.39 -4.31 5.09
C LEU A 134 -4.10 -4.02 4.31
N MET A 135 -3.06 -4.83 4.51
CA MET A 135 -1.83 -4.77 3.70
C MET A 135 -2.06 -5.42 2.33
N LYS A 136 -3.06 -4.94 1.59
CA LYS A 136 -3.46 -5.41 0.26
C LYS A 136 -3.96 -4.23 -0.57
N ALA A 137 -3.30 -3.97 -1.69
CA ALA A 137 -3.74 -2.96 -2.64
C ALA A 137 -5.15 -3.25 -3.17
N GLY A 138 -5.98 -2.21 -3.27
CA GLY A 138 -7.37 -2.32 -3.77
C GLY A 138 -8.33 -3.10 -2.88
N SER A 139 -7.95 -3.37 -1.61
CA SER A 139 -8.82 -4.10 -0.67
C SER A 139 -9.92 -3.24 -0.04
N ALA A 140 -9.72 -1.92 0.01
CA ALA A 140 -10.66 -0.96 0.55
C ALA A 140 -11.22 -0.10 -0.59
N GLN A 141 -12.54 0.10 -0.58
CA GLN A 141 -13.18 1.18 -1.31
C GLN A 141 -13.43 2.30 -0.30
N ILE A 142 -12.75 3.41 -0.46
CA ILE A 142 -12.77 4.52 0.50
C ILE A 142 -13.60 5.64 -0.10
N THR A 143 -14.69 6.01 0.56
CA THR A 143 -15.47 7.19 0.21
C THR A 143 -15.29 8.29 1.26
N MET A 144 -15.57 9.55 0.89
CA MET A 144 -15.58 10.64 1.87
C MET A 144 -16.66 10.44 2.93
N LYS A 145 -17.77 9.78 2.59
CA LYS A 145 -18.81 9.40 3.57
C LYS A 145 -18.23 8.48 4.64
N ASP A 146 -17.46 7.47 4.25
CA ASP A 146 -16.81 6.56 5.19
C ASP A 146 -15.82 7.32 6.08
N ILE A 147 -15.03 8.21 5.48
CA ILE A 147 -14.07 9.07 6.20
C ILE A 147 -14.80 9.96 7.22
N TYR A 148 -15.87 10.65 6.83
CA TYR A 148 -16.63 11.48 7.75
C TYR A 148 -17.34 10.68 8.85
N SER A 149 -17.65 9.40 8.61
CA SER A 149 -18.15 8.49 9.64
C SER A 149 -17.07 7.92 10.57
N GLY A 150 -15.79 8.31 10.39
CA GLY A 150 -14.67 7.86 11.23
C GLY A 150 -13.97 6.59 10.75
N ALA A 151 -14.28 6.08 9.56
CA ALA A 151 -13.58 4.95 8.96
C ALA A 151 -12.33 5.41 8.19
N TYR A 152 -11.41 4.47 7.93
CA TYR A 152 -10.19 4.70 7.14
C TYR A 152 -9.38 5.92 7.62
N CYS A 153 -9.21 6.94 6.77
CA CYS A 153 -8.51 8.18 7.09
C CYS A 153 -9.18 8.91 8.27
N GLY A 154 -10.52 8.83 8.36
CA GLY A 154 -11.34 9.49 9.37
C GLY A 154 -11.13 8.96 10.78
N ALA A 155 -10.58 7.76 10.95
CA ALA A 155 -10.24 7.21 12.25
C ALA A 155 -9.22 8.09 13.01
N CYS A 156 -8.46 8.90 12.28
CA CYS A 156 -7.52 9.87 12.83
C CYS A 156 -7.79 11.30 12.36
N HIS A 157 -8.14 11.52 11.09
CA HIS A 157 -8.38 12.85 10.51
C HIS A 157 -9.79 13.38 10.84
N ASN A 158 -10.12 13.44 12.12
CA ASN A 158 -11.43 13.82 12.64
C ASN A 158 -11.45 15.22 13.28
N GLY A 159 -10.36 15.98 13.16
CA GLY A 159 -10.20 17.30 13.81
C GLY A 159 -9.77 17.22 15.27
N GLN A 160 -9.70 16.02 15.87
CA GLN A 160 -9.24 15.81 17.24
C GLN A 160 -7.87 15.15 17.28
N LYS A 161 -7.71 13.98 16.63
CA LYS A 161 -6.45 13.22 16.63
C LYS A 161 -5.46 13.71 15.55
N ALA A 162 -5.98 14.24 14.47
CA ALA A 162 -5.25 14.91 13.40
C ALA A 162 -6.16 15.98 12.77
N PHE A 163 -5.62 16.72 11.81
CA PHE A 163 -6.36 17.72 11.05
C PHE A 163 -7.67 17.16 10.48
N ALA A 164 -8.69 18.02 10.31
CA ALA A 164 -10.03 17.58 9.98
C ALA A 164 -10.11 17.10 8.52
N SER A 165 -10.92 16.06 8.27
CA SER A 165 -11.14 15.53 6.91
C SER A 165 -11.80 16.53 5.96
N SER A 166 -12.34 17.64 6.47
CA SER A 166 -12.84 18.78 5.68
C SER A 166 -11.72 19.61 5.03
N GLU A 167 -10.47 19.48 5.49
CA GLU A 167 -9.30 20.14 4.90
C GLU A 167 -8.85 19.44 3.60
N CYS A 168 -9.69 19.52 2.57
CA CYS A 168 -9.58 18.76 1.32
C CYS A 168 -8.18 18.82 0.68
N THR A 169 -7.56 20.01 0.68
CA THR A 169 -6.24 20.28 0.07
C THR A 169 -5.08 19.55 0.72
N LYS A 170 -5.24 19.05 1.96
CA LYS A 170 -4.19 18.30 2.67
C LYS A 170 -3.98 16.91 2.06
N CYS A 171 -5.04 16.33 1.48
CA CYS A 171 -5.01 14.99 0.90
C CYS A 171 -5.14 15.03 -0.62
N HIS A 172 -5.99 15.90 -1.15
CA HIS A 172 -6.32 15.97 -2.57
C HIS A 172 -5.44 16.98 -3.31
N ASP A 173 -4.92 16.56 -4.46
CA ASP A 173 -4.23 17.44 -5.40
C ASP A 173 -5.27 18.22 -6.21
N LEU A 174 -5.67 19.38 -5.69
CA LEU A 174 -6.68 20.26 -6.28
C LEU A 174 -6.10 21.17 -7.38
N LYS A 175 -5.15 20.68 -8.19
CA LYS A 175 -4.60 21.44 -9.32
C LYS A 175 -5.73 22.00 -10.20
N GLY A 176 -5.77 23.32 -10.32
CA GLY A 176 -6.79 24.04 -11.06
C GLY A 176 -7.96 24.59 -10.22
N PHE A 177 -7.98 24.36 -8.91
CA PHE A 177 -8.96 24.98 -8.01
C PHE A 177 -8.87 26.51 -8.03
N ASP A 178 -7.67 27.07 -7.97
CA ASP A 178 -7.47 28.52 -8.06
C ASP A 178 -7.69 29.08 -9.46
N LYS A 179 -7.83 28.21 -10.47
CA LYS A 179 -8.05 28.65 -11.85
C LYS A 179 -9.54 28.93 -12.06
N GLU A 180 -9.84 30.11 -12.57
CA GLU A 180 -11.20 30.42 -13.00
C GLU A 180 -11.63 29.47 -14.13
N LEU A 181 -12.82 28.91 -13.97
CA LEU A 181 -13.48 28.14 -15.01
C LEU A 181 -14.15 29.11 -15.96
N ILE A 182 -13.76 29.06 -17.23
CA ILE A 182 -14.35 29.87 -18.29
C ILE A 182 -15.23 28.96 -19.15
N TYR A 183 -16.49 29.34 -19.27
CA TYR A 183 -17.50 28.72 -20.12
C TYR A 183 -17.82 29.67 -21.28
N LYS A 184 -17.55 29.21 -22.51
CA LYS A 184 -17.90 29.96 -23.72
C LYS A 184 -19.39 29.77 -23.99
N VAL A 185 -20.08 30.87 -24.26
CA VAL A 185 -21.50 30.89 -24.62
C VAL A 185 -21.58 31.54 -26.00
N GLU A 186 -22.27 30.89 -26.94
CA GLU A 186 -22.44 31.45 -28.28
C GLU A 186 -23.37 32.66 -28.22
N GLY A 187 -22.99 33.77 -28.85
CA GLY A 187 -23.79 35.00 -28.89
C GLY A 187 -23.80 35.86 -27.62
N LEU A 188 -23.10 35.45 -26.56
CA LEU A 188 -22.97 36.20 -25.30
C LEU A 188 -21.53 36.18 -24.78
N GLY A 189 -21.22 37.11 -23.87
CA GLY A 189 -19.94 37.11 -23.16
C GLY A 189 -19.70 35.80 -22.39
N PRO A 190 -18.44 35.31 -22.27
CA PRO A 190 -18.14 34.09 -21.54
C PRO A 190 -18.54 34.20 -20.06
N VAL A 191 -18.95 33.07 -19.49
CA VAL A 191 -19.23 32.97 -18.05
C VAL A 191 -17.96 32.55 -17.32
N THR A 192 -17.57 33.30 -16.30
CA THR A 192 -16.45 32.96 -15.42
C THR A 192 -16.96 32.44 -14.07
N PHE A 193 -16.34 31.40 -13.56
CA PHE A 193 -16.63 30.83 -12.25
C PHE A 193 -15.33 30.64 -11.45
N SER A 194 -15.32 31.16 -10.22
CA SER A 194 -14.17 31.07 -9.31
C SER A 194 -14.47 30.14 -8.15
N HIS A 195 -13.77 29.01 -8.04
CA HIS A 195 -13.87 28.15 -6.86
C HIS A 195 -13.38 28.87 -5.61
N LYS A 196 -12.30 29.66 -5.70
CA LYS A 196 -11.74 30.40 -4.56
C LYS A 196 -12.77 31.33 -3.91
N PHE A 197 -13.60 31.98 -4.72
CA PHE A 197 -14.68 32.82 -4.22
C PHE A 197 -15.76 31.98 -3.51
N HIS A 198 -16.27 30.94 -4.18
CA HIS A 198 -17.39 30.15 -3.64
C HIS A 198 -16.98 29.29 -2.43
N ALA A 199 -15.79 28.68 -2.47
CA ALA A 199 -15.26 27.86 -1.39
C ALA A 199 -14.86 28.66 -0.14
N GLY A 200 -14.81 30.00 -0.24
CA GLY A 200 -14.69 30.87 0.93
C GLY A 200 -15.95 30.89 1.80
N THR A 201 -17.09 30.51 1.25
CA THR A 201 -18.39 30.53 1.94
C THR A 201 -19.02 29.16 2.04
N PHE A 202 -18.90 28.32 1.00
CA PHE A 202 -19.55 27.02 0.91
C PHE A 202 -18.52 25.89 0.94
N PRO A 203 -18.72 24.86 1.78
CA PRO A 203 -17.84 23.70 1.77
C PRO A 203 -18.02 22.90 0.47
N CYS A 204 -17.00 22.12 0.12
CA CYS A 204 -16.95 21.45 -1.17
C CYS A 204 -18.12 20.49 -1.42
N ASP A 205 -18.71 19.94 -0.37
CA ASP A 205 -19.78 18.94 -0.40
C ASP A 205 -21.19 19.51 -0.61
N GLU A 206 -21.37 20.84 -0.47
CA GLU A 206 -22.60 21.52 -0.90
C GLU A 206 -22.75 21.44 -2.42
N CYS A 207 -21.63 21.61 -3.14
CA CYS A 207 -21.62 21.53 -4.60
C CYS A 207 -21.32 20.12 -5.10
N HIS A 208 -20.40 19.40 -4.46
CA HIS A 208 -19.84 18.16 -5.00
C HIS A 208 -20.19 16.91 -4.18
N PRO A 209 -20.53 15.79 -4.83
CA PRO A 209 -20.77 15.64 -6.26
C PRO A 209 -22.20 16.02 -6.67
N LYS A 210 -23.02 16.50 -5.73
CA LYS A 210 -24.48 16.62 -5.88
C LYS A 210 -24.91 17.52 -7.05
N LEU A 211 -24.40 18.74 -7.09
CA LEU A 211 -24.72 19.73 -8.13
C LEU A 211 -23.75 19.66 -9.31
N PHE A 212 -22.47 19.45 -8.99
CA PHE A 212 -21.41 19.40 -9.98
C PHE A 212 -20.53 18.17 -9.76
N ALA A 213 -20.19 17.49 -10.85
CA ALA A 213 -19.13 16.50 -10.80
C ALA A 213 -17.78 17.20 -10.57
N MET A 214 -16.83 16.53 -9.92
CA MET A 214 -15.47 17.02 -9.71
C MET A 214 -14.60 16.91 -10.98
N LYS A 215 -15.16 17.27 -12.12
CA LYS A 215 -14.48 17.45 -13.41
C LYS A 215 -15.04 18.72 -14.03
N LYS A 216 -14.28 19.40 -14.89
CA LYS A 216 -14.84 20.50 -15.68
C LYS A 216 -16.12 19.98 -16.35
N THR A 217 -17.26 20.63 -16.11
CA THR A 217 -18.55 20.21 -16.66
C THR A 217 -18.42 20.09 -18.18
N GLN A 218 -18.39 18.84 -18.67
CA GLN A 218 -18.41 18.51 -20.09
C GLN A 218 -19.88 18.39 -20.50
N GLY A 219 -20.57 19.52 -20.56
CA GLY A 219 -22.00 19.55 -20.87
C GLY A 219 -22.51 20.98 -20.98
N LYS A 220 -23.56 21.18 -21.78
CA LYS A 220 -24.27 22.46 -21.85
C LYS A 220 -25.03 22.66 -20.54
N MET A 221 -24.88 23.84 -19.93
CA MET A 221 -25.70 24.30 -18.80
C MET A 221 -26.63 25.38 -19.34
N PRO A 222 -27.74 24.99 -20.00
CA PRO A 222 -28.63 25.97 -20.60
C PRO A 222 -29.41 26.72 -19.51
N MET A 223 -29.76 27.97 -19.80
CA MET A 223 -30.38 28.87 -18.81
C MET A 223 -31.77 28.41 -18.35
N ASP A 224 -32.51 27.65 -19.16
CA ASP A 224 -33.77 27.01 -18.75
C ASP A 224 -33.56 26.09 -17.54
N LYS A 225 -32.51 25.25 -17.57
CA LYS A 225 -32.18 24.36 -16.46
C LYS A 225 -31.66 25.12 -15.25
N ILE A 226 -30.97 26.24 -15.45
CA ILE A 226 -30.56 27.12 -14.35
C ILE A 226 -31.79 27.74 -13.69
N ASN A 227 -32.76 28.23 -14.46
CA ASN A 227 -34.00 28.80 -13.94
C ASN A 227 -34.88 27.75 -13.25
N GLU A 228 -34.80 26.47 -13.64
CA GLU A 228 -35.40 25.33 -12.92
C GLU A 228 -34.69 24.99 -11.59
N GLY A 229 -33.68 25.74 -11.17
CA GLY A 229 -32.94 25.50 -9.93
C GLY A 229 -31.81 24.47 -10.04
N LYS A 230 -31.36 24.12 -11.26
CA LYS A 230 -30.22 23.22 -11.47
C LYS A 230 -28.91 24.01 -11.64
N PHE A 231 -27.78 23.33 -11.47
CA PHE A 231 -26.44 23.93 -11.60
C PHE A 231 -26.30 25.19 -10.73
N CYS A 232 -25.97 26.34 -11.33
CA CYS A 232 -25.83 27.62 -10.65
C CYS A 232 -27.13 28.05 -9.96
N GLY A 233 -28.29 27.72 -10.55
CA GLY A 233 -29.60 28.15 -10.08
C GLY A 233 -30.07 27.47 -8.80
N ALA A 234 -29.38 26.39 -8.37
CA ALA A 234 -29.62 25.80 -7.05
C ALA A 234 -29.41 26.82 -5.92
N CYS A 235 -28.51 27.79 -6.13
CA CYS A 235 -28.24 28.89 -5.21
C CYS A 235 -28.54 30.27 -5.81
N HIS A 236 -28.27 30.49 -7.10
CA HIS A 236 -28.55 31.76 -7.79
C HIS A 236 -30.03 31.92 -8.16
N ASN A 237 -30.89 31.91 -7.14
CA ASN A 237 -32.35 31.96 -7.25
C ASN A 237 -32.96 33.23 -6.62
N GLY A 238 -32.13 34.15 -6.13
CA GLY A 238 -32.56 35.36 -5.43
C GLY A 238 -32.80 35.18 -3.94
N SER A 239 -32.79 33.95 -3.43
CA SER A 239 -32.93 33.65 -1.99
C SER A 239 -31.59 33.32 -1.33
N ILE A 240 -30.75 32.50 -1.96
CA ILE A 240 -29.44 32.11 -1.41
C ILE A 240 -28.33 33.01 -1.95
N ALA A 241 -28.33 33.23 -3.25
CA ALA A 241 -27.40 34.13 -3.95
C ALA A 241 -28.18 34.98 -4.96
N SER A 242 -27.47 35.89 -5.64
CA SER A 242 -28.10 36.77 -6.62
C SER A 242 -28.91 36.00 -7.68
N PRO A 243 -30.04 36.53 -8.15
CA PRO A 243 -30.85 35.87 -9.17
C PRO A 243 -30.03 35.54 -10.43
N ALA A 244 -30.29 34.38 -11.04
CA ALA A 244 -29.68 33.98 -12.32
C ALA A 244 -30.01 34.93 -13.48
N THR A 245 -31.00 35.82 -13.31
CA THR A 245 -31.37 36.87 -14.25
C THR A 245 -30.42 38.07 -14.24
N ASP A 246 -29.52 38.20 -13.25
CA ASP A 246 -28.50 39.24 -13.21
C ASP A 246 -27.34 38.90 -14.18
N CYS A 247 -27.62 38.96 -15.49
CA CYS A 247 -26.75 38.45 -16.56
C CYS A 247 -25.28 38.88 -16.43
N THR A 248 -25.03 40.17 -16.11
CA THR A 248 -23.70 40.79 -16.06
C THR A 248 -22.84 40.31 -14.89
N LYS A 249 -23.44 39.68 -13.86
CA LYS A 249 -22.67 39.10 -12.75
C LYS A 249 -21.91 37.85 -13.19
N CYS A 250 -22.45 37.11 -14.15
CA CYS A 250 -21.86 35.86 -14.64
C CYS A 250 -21.23 36.02 -16.02
N HIS A 251 -21.94 36.61 -16.97
CA HIS A 251 -21.45 36.86 -18.33
C HIS A 251 -20.52 38.07 -18.33
N LYS A 252 -19.27 37.87 -18.73
CA LYS A 252 -18.27 38.92 -18.93
C LYS A 252 -18.31 39.36 -20.39
N GLY A 253 -18.74 40.59 -20.66
CA GLY A 253 -18.84 41.18 -21.98
C GLY A 253 -19.05 42.68 -21.87
#